data_AF-E1Z7K4-F1
#
_entry.id   AF-E1Z7K4-F1
#
_cell.length_a   1.000
_cell.length_b   1.000
_cell.length_c   1.000
_cell.angle_alpha   90.00
_cell.angle_beta   90.00
_cell.angle_gamma   90.00
#
_symmetry.space_group_name_H-M   'P 1'
#
loop_
_entity.id
_entity.type
_entity.pdbx_description
1 polymer ?
#
loop_
_entity_poly.entity_id
_entity_poly.type
_entity_poly.pdbx_seq_one_letter_code
_entity_poly.pdbx_strand_id
1 'polypeptide(L)'
;MAALAQVLILSTPSWDPPKQREQIKAMAASLGPGAKGKLLIDVINGLNAWPSLALDWAGGPSSSEIVQEELPETAVYKAFSTVGVEQMTAPDGSLINGQQLTMLFAGPAEKKDAVAAVVAGAGFQPRYVGPIRYARNLDAIAELWIHLSIPGAGETPECWGRNFHFQVVEKL
;
A
#
# COMPACT_ATOMS: atom_id res chain seq x y z
N MET A 1 0.92 29.80 -12.40
CA MET A 1 1.89 28.82 -11.88
C MET A 1 1.19 27.47 -11.82
N ALA A 2 1.62 26.48 -12.59
CA ALA A 2 1.07 25.14 -12.46
C ALA A 2 1.46 24.61 -11.07
N ALA A 3 0.48 24.24 -10.25
CA ALA A 3 0.73 23.64 -8.96
C ALA A 3 1.44 22.29 -9.18
N LEU A 4 2.76 22.25 -8.98
CA LEU A 4 3.50 21.00 -8.97
C LEU A 4 3.08 20.24 -7.72
N ALA A 5 2.40 19.10 -7.90
CA ALA A 5 2.01 18.24 -6.78
C ALA A 5 3.23 17.92 -5.91
N GLN A 6 3.11 18.13 -4.60
CA GLN A 6 4.16 17.85 -3.60
C GLN A 6 4.18 16.36 -3.21
N VAL A 7 3.03 15.69 -3.37
CA VAL A 7 2.82 14.27 -3.10
C VAL A 7 2.27 13.62 -4.37
N LEU A 8 2.87 12.50 -4.78
CA LEU A 8 2.38 11.62 -5.82
C LEU A 8 1.73 10.40 -5.17
N ILE A 9 0.56 9.99 -5.63
CA ILE A 9 -0.06 8.72 -5.24
C ILE A 9 -0.01 7.81 -6.46
N LEU A 10 0.67 6.67 -6.32
CA LEU A 10 0.79 5.65 -7.34
C LEU A 10 -0.32 4.62 -7.15
N SER A 11 -1.41 4.81 -7.89
CA SER A 11 -2.64 3.99 -7.81
C SER A 11 -2.99 3.34 -9.15
N THR A 12 -2.01 2.73 -9.81
CA THR A 12 -2.22 1.98 -11.07
C THR A 12 -2.55 0.52 -10.78
N PRO A 13 -3.20 -0.21 -11.70
CA PRO A 13 -3.37 -1.65 -11.56
C PRO A 13 -2.05 -2.37 -11.33
N SER A 14 -2.11 -3.54 -10.67
CA SER A 14 -0.98 -4.44 -10.55
C SER A 14 -0.60 -5.03 -11.91
N TRP A 15 0.54 -5.69 -11.96
CA TRP A 15 1.11 -6.22 -13.19
C TRP A 15 1.21 -7.74 -13.15
N ASP A 16 0.93 -8.38 -14.28
CA ASP A 16 0.93 -9.82 -14.42
C ASP A 16 2.36 -10.40 -14.37
N PRO A 17 2.61 -11.42 -13.53
CA PRO A 17 3.77 -12.29 -13.68
C PRO A 17 3.81 -12.93 -15.09
N PRO A 18 4.99 -13.13 -15.70
CA PRO A 18 6.33 -13.04 -15.10
C PRO A 18 7.01 -11.68 -15.27
N LYS A 19 6.37 -10.68 -15.89
CA LYS A 19 7.00 -9.39 -16.26
C LYS A 19 6.81 -8.29 -15.23
N GLN A 20 6.20 -8.59 -14.09
CA GLN A 20 5.85 -7.62 -13.05
C GLN A 20 7.01 -6.68 -12.69
N ARG A 21 8.23 -7.21 -12.48
CA ARG A 21 9.42 -6.38 -12.18
C ARG A 21 9.72 -5.36 -13.27
N GLU A 22 9.78 -5.79 -14.53
CA GLU A 22 10.08 -4.90 -15.66
C GLU A 22 8.98 -3.86 -15.87
N GLN A 23 7.72 -4.23 -15.59
CA GLN A 23 6.59 -3.30 -15.68
C GLN A 23 6.60 -2.27 -14.55
N ILE A 24 6.98 -2.65 -13.32
CA ILE A 24 7.20 -1.70 -12.22
C ILE A 24 8.30 -0.70 -12.61
N LYS A 25 9.43 -1.19 -13.13
CA LYS A 25 10.53 -0.34 -13.56
C LYS A 25 10.13 0.63 -14.68
N ALA A 26 9.45 0.12 -15.70
CA ALA A 26 8.96 0.94 -16.81
C ALA A 26 7.97 2.02 -16.33
N MET A 27 7.08 1.66 -15.40
CA MET A 27 6.16 2.63 -14.78
C MET A 27 6.95 3.69 -13.98
N ALA A 28 7.88 3.29 -13.12
CA ALA A 28 8.67 4.22 -12.32
C ALA A 28 9.46 5.19 -13.22
N ALA A 29 10.10 4.66 -14.27
CA ALA A 29 10.79 5.47 -15.27
C ALA A 29 9.87 6.45 -15.99
N SER A 30 8.61 6.07 -16.25
CA SER A 30 7.63 6.92 -16.93
C SER A 30 7.23 8.17 -16.14
N LEU A 31 7.42 8.18 -14.81
CA LEU A 31 7.21 9.37 -13.98
C LEU A 31 8.23 10.49 -14.28
N GLY A 32 9.40 10.09 -14.81
CA GLY A 32 10.44 11.00 -15.29
C GLY A 32 10.93 12.00 -14.24
N PRO A 33 11.51 13.14 -14.68
CA PRO A 33 12.03 14.17 -13.78
C PRO A 33 10.98 14.77 -12.83
N GLY A 34 9.69 14.58 -13.13
CA GLY A 34 8.58 15.08 -12.34
C GLY A 34 8.45 14.43 -10.95
N ALA A 35 9.09 13.29 -10.69
CA ALA A 35 9.12 12.64 -9.39
C ALA A 35 10.28 13.10 -8.48
N LYS A 36 11.36 13.64 -9.07
CA LYS A 36 12.58 14.01 -8.35
C LYS A 36 12.29 14.97 -7.18
N GLY A 37 12.82 14.63 -6.00
CA GLY A 37 12.67 15.41 -4.77
C GLY A 37 11.27 15.36 -4.15
N LYS A 38 10.33 14.59 -4.73
CA LYS A 38 8.97 14.47 -4.21
C LYS A 38 8.82 13.34 -3.21
N LEU A 39 7.63 13.26 -2.66
CA LEU A 39 7.12 12.13 -1.91
C LEU A 39 6.20 11.34 -2.83
N LEU A 40 6.36 10.01 -2.85
CA LEU A 40 5.49 9.09 -3.59
C LEU A 40 4.89 8.08 -2.62
N ILE A 41 3.58 7.92 -2.63
CA ILE A 41 2.85 6.89 -1.88
C ILE A 41 2.40 5.82 -2.88
N ASP A 42 3.02 4.65 -2.80
CA ASP A 42 2.62 3.42 -3.48
C ASP A 42 1.46 2.77 -2.73
N VAL A 43 0.34 2.57 -3.43
CA VAL A 43 -0.86 1.91 -2.90
C VAL A 43 -1.14 0.56 -3.57
N ILE A 44 -0.23 0.08 -4.43
CA ILE A 44 -0.44 -1.11 -5.27
C ILE A 44 -0.27 -2.38 -4.44
N ASN A 45 -1.19 -3.34 -4.60
CA ASN A 45 -1.03 -4.71 -4.13
C ASN A 45 -0.47 -5.58 -5.27
N GLY A 46 0.78 -6.04 -5.14
CA GLY A 46 1.53 -6.76 -6.19
C GLY A 46 1.10 -8.22 -6.42
N LEU A 47 -0.21 -8.49 -6.44
CA LEU A 47 -0.76 -9.85 -6.53
C LEU A 47 -0.75 -10.39 -7.96
N ASN A 48 -0.62 -11.71 -8.08
CA ASN A 48 -0.85 -12.43 -9.33
C ASN A 48 -2.35 -12.44 -9.70
N ALA A 49 -2.65 -12.89 -10.92
CA ALA A 49 -4.02 -12.95 -11.40
C ALA A 49 -4.86 -13.99 -10.63
N TRP A 50 -6.18 -13.76 -10.63
CA TRP A 50 -7.17 -14.74 -10.17
C TRP A 50 -6.95 -16.12 -10.83
N PRO A 51 -7.12 -17.24 -10.10
CA PRO A 51 -7.70 -17.34 -8.76
C PRO A 51 -6.75 -17.19 -7.58
N SER A 52 -5.44 -17.18 -7.81
CA SER A 52 -4.47 -17.27 -6.72
C SER A 52 -4.41 -15.98 -5.88
N LEU A 53 -4.49 -14.80 -6.51
CA LEU A 53 -4.38 -13.50 -5.83
C LEU A 53 -3.26 -13.46 -4.77
N ALA A 54 -2.10 -14.03 -5.11
CA ALA A 54 -0.99 -14.23 -4.19
C ALA A 54 0.19 -13.33 -4.54
N LEU A 55 0.99 -12.97 -3.53
CA LEU A 55 2.25 -12.26 -3.76
C LEU A 55 3.31 -13.20 -4.34
N ASP A 56 4.23 -12.62 -5.10
CA ASP A 56 5.48 -13.28 -5.44
C ASP A 56 6.46 -13.25 -4.26
N TRP A 57 6.59 -14.39 -3.60
CA TRP A 57 7.46 -14.60 -2.44
C TRP A 57 8.88 -15.06 -2.79
N ALA A 58 9.27 -15.11 -4.07
CA ALA A 58 10.52 -15.73 -4.54
C ALA A 58 11.85 -15.04 -4.11
N GLY A 59 11.85 -14.28 -3.01
CA GLY A 59 13.06 -13.80 -2.33
C GLY A 59 13.64 -12.48 -2.85
N GLY A 60 13.00 -11.83 -3.83
CA GLY A 60 13.41 -10.52 -4.38
C GLY A 60 13.04 -9.31 -3.49
N PRO A 61 13.20 -8.07 -3.96
CA PRO A 61 12.59 -6.88 -3.34
C PRO A 61 11.05 -6.85 -3.53
N SER A 62 10.34 -6.10 -2.68
CA SER A 62 8.93 -5.73 -2.90
C SER A 62 8.76 -4.76 -4.08
N SER A 63 7.52 -4.56 -4.54
CA SER A 63 7.23 -3.59 -5.61
C SER A 63 7.68 -2.19 -5.22
N SER A 64 7.42 -1.77 -3.98
CA SER A 64 7.78 -0.44 -3.50
C SER A 64 9.30 -0.26 -3.34
N GLU A 65 10.03 -1.33 -3.01
CA GLU A 65 11.50 -1.32 -3.03
C GLU A 65 12.04 -1.14 -4.46
N ILE A 66 11.46 -1.83 -5.45
CA ILE A 66 11.83 -1.64 -6.87
C ILE A 66 11.55 -0.19 -7.30
N VAL A 67 10.40 0.38 -6.94
CA VAL A 67 10.08 1.80 -7.25
C VAL A 67 11.10 2.74 -6.61
N GLN A 68 11.52 2.48 -5.36
CA GLN A 68 12.54 3.27 -4.68
C GLN A 68 13.92 3.17 -5.34
N GLU A 69 14.31 1.97 -5.82
CA GLU A 69 15.56 1.76 -6.57
C GLU A 69 15.58 2.55 -7.88
N GLU A 70 14.46 2.59 -8.61
CA GLU A 70 14.34 3.30 -9.89
C GLU A 70 14.19 4.83 -9.71
N LEU A 71 13.80 5.29 -8.52
CA LEU A 71 13.59 6.71 -8.19
C LEU A 71 14.42 7.11 -6.95
N PRO A 72 15.76 7.08 -7.02
CA PRO A 72 16.63 7.27 -5.84
C PRO A 72 16.51 8.65 -5.19
N GLU A 73 16.02 9.65 -5.93
CA GLU A 73 15.80 11.02 -5.42
C GLU A 73 14.34 11.27 -4.99
N THR A 74 13.50 10.25 -4.99
CA THR A 74 12.10 10.30 -4.54
C THR A 74 11.98 9.54 -3.22
N ALA A 75 11.26 10.12 -2.25
CA ALA A 75 10.95 9.41 -1.01
C ALA A 75 9.71 8.52 -1.23
N VAL A 76 9.93 7.21 -1.42
CA VAL A 76 8.85 6.25 -1.68
C VAL A 76 8.33 5.66 -0.37
N TYR A 77 7.02 5.62 -0.24
CA TYR A 77 6.30 5.04 0.88
C TYR A 77 5.25 4.05 0.42
N LYS A 78 5.03 2.99 1.20
CA LYS A 78 3.90 2.07 1.05
C LYS A 78 2.81 2.45 2.05
N ALA A 79 1.59 2.70 1.59
CA ALA A 79 0.41 2.95 2.43
C ALA A 79 -0.87 2.63 1.66
N PHE A 80 -2.03 2.66 2.33
CA PHE A 80 -3.37 2.44 1.76
C PHE A 80 -3.63 1.07 1.13
N SER A 81 -2.63 0.20 1.07
CA SER A 81 -2.72 -1.12 0.45
C SER A 81 -3.46 -2.15 1.32
N THR A 82 -3.50 -1.93 2.65
CA THR A 82 -4.00 -2.88 3.66
C THR A 82 -5.48 -2.73 4.01
N VAL A 83 -6.26 -1.95 3.26
CA VAL A 83 -7.68 -1.69 3.53
C VAL A 83 -8.54 -1.86 2.28
N GLY A 84 -9.80 -2.27 2.47
CA GLY A 84 -10.76 -2.38 1.39
C GLY A 84 -11.28 -1.01 0.90
N VAL A 85 -11.78 -0.94 -0.33
CA VAL A 85 -12.35 0.30 -0.90
C VAL A 85 -13.53 0.83 -0.08
N GLU A 86 -14.33 -0.06 0.50
CA GLU A 86 -15.45 0.28 1.38
C GLU A 86 -14.98 0.94 2.68
N GLN A 87 -13.77 0.60 3.15
CA GLN A 87 -13.18 1.18 4.35
C GLN A 87 -12.57 2.55 4.05
N MET A 88 -12.18 2.81 2.81
CA MET A 88 -11.75 4.14 2.38
C MET A 88 -12.88 5.17 2.42
N THR A 89 -14.15 4.75 2.31
CA THR A 89 -15.30 5.65 2.44
C THR A 89 -15.78 5.84 3.88
N ALA A 90 -15.34 4.97 4.80
CA ALA A 90 -15.67 5.01 6.23
C ALA A 90 -14.43 4.78 7.12
N PRO A 91 -13.39 5.63 7.03
CA PRO A 91 -12.15 5.47 7.78
C PRO A 91 -12.32 5.75 9.28
N ASP A 92 -13.46 6.34 9.68
CA ASP A 92 -13.89 6.49 11.07
C ASP A 92 -14.28 5.16 11.74
N GLY A 93 -14.33 4.07 10.96
CA GLY A 93 -14.67 2.73 11.43
C GLY A 93 -16.15 2.51 11.65
N SER A 94 -17.01 3.41 11.18
CA SER A 94 -18.47 3.31 11.32
C SER A 94 -19.07 2.03 10.71
N LEU A 95 -18.39 1.42 9.73
CA LEU A 95 -18.76 0.13 9.14
C LEU A 95 -18.20 -1.11 9.86
N ILE A 96 -17.34 -0.92 10.87
CA ILE A 96 -16.60 -2.01 11.55
C ILE A 96 -16.93 -2.04 13.05
N ASN A 97 -16.32 -1.15 13.83
CA ASN A 97 -16.44 -1.13 15.30
C ASN A 97 -16.53 0.30 15.88
N GLY A 98 -16.70 1.31 15.02
CA GLY A 98 -16.76 2.73 15.40
C GLY A 98 -15.41 3.32 15.84
N GLN A 99 -14.30 2.58 15.74
CA GLN A 99 -12.97 3.12 16.01
C GLN A 99 -12.30 3.55 14.71
N GLN A 100 -11.65 4.71 14.72
CA GLN A 100 -10.86 5.17 13.59
C GLN A 100 -9.87 4.08 13.14
N LEU A 101 -9.95 3.74 11.86
CA LEU A 101 -9.21 2.63 11.28
C LEU A 101 -7.72 2.96 11.21
N THR A 102 -6.88 1.97 11.53
CA THR A 102 -5.43 2.10 11.45
C THR A 102 -4.97 2.08 10.00
N MET A 103 -4.07 2.99 9.65
CA MET A 103 -3.34 2.92 8.38
C MET A 103 -1.85 2.77 8.65
N LEU A 104 -1.34 1.57 8.39
CA LEU A 104 0.08 1.26 8.46
C LEU A 104 0.80 1.86 7.25
N PHE A 105 1.98 2.42 7.46
CA PHE A 105 2.82 2.89 6.35
C PHE A 105 4.31 2.68 6.61
N ALA A 106 5.05 2.37 5.54
CA ALA A 106 6.48 2.10 5.56
C ALA A 106 7.22 2.96 4.52
N GLY A 107 8.45 3.35 4.80
CA GLY A 107 9.28 4.17 3.92
C GLY A 107 10.47 4.80 4.65
N PRO A 108 11.30 5.62 3.99
CA PRO A 108 12.45 6.26 4.64
C PRO A 108 12.01 7.10 5.86
N ALA A 109 12.93 7.49 6.72
CA ALA A 109 12.58 8.38 7.84
C ALA A 109 12.24 9.81 7.37
N GLU A 110 12.78 10.22 6.21
CA GLU A 110 12.60 11.54 5.61
C GLU A 110 11.18 11.71 5.03
N LYS A 111 10.48 12.78 5.42
CA LYS A 111 9.09 13.10 5.01
C LYS A 111 8.00 12.18 5.57
N LYS A 112 8.29 11.33 6.56
CA LYS A 112 7.29 10.41 7.12
C LYS A 112 6.10 11.14 7.74
N ASP A 113 6.33 12.33 8.30
CA ASP A 113 5.29 13.16 8.90
C ASP A 113 4.35 13.75 7.84
N ALA A 114 4.85 14.00 6.62
CA ALA A 114 4.02 14.40 5.49
C ALA A 114 3.11 13.24 5.04
N VAL A 115 3.61 11.99 5.04
CA VAL A 115 2.78 10.80 4.78
C VAL A 115 1.73 10.64 5.87
N ALA A 116 2.11 10.78 7.14
CA ALA A 116 1.17 10.73 8.26
C ALA A 116 0.07 11.79 8.13
N ALA A 117 0.42 13.01 7.68
CA ALA A 117 -0.55 14.06 7.41
C ALA A 117 -1.51 13.72 6.26
N VAL A 118 -1.02 13.11 5.18
CA VAL A 118 -1.89 12.63 4.08
C VAL A 118 -2.84 11.54 4.56
N VAL A 119 -2.33 10.58 5.34
CA VAL A 119 -3.11 9.48 5.92
C VAL A 119 -4.17 10.00 6.90
N ALA A 120 -3.80 10.92 7.79
CA ALA A 120 -4.74 11.56 8.71
C ALA A 120 -5.77 12.42 7.96
N GLY A 121 -5.34 13.13 6.91
CA GLY A 121 -6.23 13.89 6.03
C GLY A 121 -7.23 13.02 5.28
N ALA A 122 -6.87 11.75 5.00
CA ALA A 122 -7.78 10.74 4.48
C ALA A 122 -8.67 10.09 5.56
N GLY A 123 -8.59 10.54 6.82
CA GLY A 123 -9.46 10.12 7.92
C GLY A 123 -8.97 8.90 8.72
N PHE A 124 -7.80 8.35 8.41
CA PHE A 124 -7.25 7.18 9.09
C PHE A 124 -6.32 7.56 10.25
N GLN A 125 -6.05 6.62 11.16
CA GLN A 125 -5.01 6.75 12.18
C GLN A 125 -3.64 6.31 11.61
N PRO A 126 -2.69 7.23 11.36
CA PRO A 126 -1.40 6.88 10.76
C PRO A 126 -0.48 6.14 11.74
N ARG A 127 0.12 5.02 11.29
CA ARG A 127 1.11 4.25 12.06
C ARG A 127 2.32 3.90 11.20
N TYR A 128 3.46 4.53 11.50
CA TYR A 128 4.72 4.26 10.82
C TYR A 128 5.32 2.94 11.30
N VAL A 129 5.62 2.02 10.37
CA VAL A 129 6.15 0.69 10.71
C VAL A 129 7.65 0.54 10.44
N GLY A 130 8.30 1.55 9.84
CA GLY A 130 9.75 1.56 9.62
C GLY A 130 10.17 1.75 8.16
N PRO A 131 11.44 1.44 7.82
CA PRO A 131 12.02 1.64 6.49
C PRO A 131 11.29 0.87 5.38
N ILE A 132 11.58 1.24 4.13
CA ILE A 132 10.93 0.71 2.92
C ILE A 132 10.94 -0.82 2.82
N ARG A 133 11.90 -1.51 3.45
CA ARG A 133 11.93 -2.99 3.55
C ARG A 133 10.64 -3.60 4.10
N TYR A 134 9.90 -2.85 4.92
CA TYR A 134 8.64 -3.31 5.52
C TYR A 134 7.45 -3.15 4.58
N ALA A 135 7.62 -2.60 3.37
CA ALA A 135 6.59 -2.60 2.34
C ALA A 135 6.13 -4.03 2.02
N ARG A 136 7.05 -5.01 1.95
CA ARG A 136 6.72 -6.43 1.82
C ARG A 136 5.79 -6.93 2.92
N ASN A 137 5.97 -6.50 4.16
CA ASN A 137 5.10 -6.91 5.26
C ASN A 137 3.71 -6.30 5.13
N LEU A 138 3.60 -5.07 4.65
CA LEU A 138 2.31 -4.44 4.37
C LEU A 138 1.61 -5.11 3.18
N ASP A 139 2.35 -5.50 2.14
CA ASP A 139 1.83 -6.33 1.05
C ASP A 139 1.29 -7.65 1.60
N ALA A 140 2.01 -8.32 2.51
CA ALA A 140 1.56 -9.57 3.12
C ALA A 140 0.24 -9.41 3.90
N ILE A 141 0.10 -8.30 4.62
CA ILE A 141 -1.15 -7.96 5.33
C ILE A 141 -2.27 -7.72 4.32
N ALA A 142 -1.99 -7.06 3.20
CA ALA A 142 -2.97 -6.83 2.15
C ALA A 142 -3.39 -8.14 1.45
N GLU A 143 -2.43 -9.00 1.12
CA GLU A 143 -2.68 -10.36 0.61
C GLU A 143 -3.60 -11.13 1.56
N LEU A 144 -3.26 -11.18 2.85
CA LEU A 144 -4.09 -11.84 3.87
C LEU A 144 -5.50 -11.23 3.98
N TRP A 145 -5.60 -9.90 3.94
CA TRP A 145 -6.90 -9.22 3.96
C TRP A 145 -7.75 -9.63 2.74
N ILE A 146 -7.13 -9.69 1.55
CA ILE A 146 -7.78 -10.07 0.30
C ILE A 146 -8.21 -11.54 0.31
N HIS A 147 -7.35 -12.44 0.79
CA HIS A 147 -7.64 -13.87 0.95
C HIS A 147 -8.89 -14.09 1.81
N LEU A 148 -9.00 -13.37 2.93
CA LEU A 148 -10.13 -13.47 3.86
C LEU A 148 -11.39 -12.74 3.34
N SER A 149 -11.23 -11.80 2.41
CA SER A 149 -12.33 -10.98 1.88
C SER A 149 -12.97 -11.53 0.62
N ILE A 150 -12.21 -12.25 -0.21
CA ILE A 150 -12.63 -12.73 -1.52
C ILE A 150 -12.79 -14.26 -1.48
N PRO A 151 -14.01 -14.78 -1.69
CA PRO A 151 -14.24 -16.23 -1.70
C PRO A 151 -13.29 -16.93 -2.68
N GLY A 152 -12.55 -17.94 -2.22
CA GLY A 152 -11.66 -18.77 -3.04
C GLY A 152 -10.24 -18.23 -3.27
N ALA A 153 -9.92 -17.01 -2.84
CA ALA A 153 -8.58 -16.43 -3.00
C ALA A 153 -7.52 -17.07 -2.08
N GLY A 154 -7.89 -17.44 -0.86
CA GLY A 154 -6.97 -18.03 0.13
C GLY A 154 -6.87 -19.56 0.11
N GLU A 155 -7.31 -20.21 -0.98
CA GLU A 155 -7.40 -21.68 -1.10
C GLU A 155 -8.20 -22.35 0.04
N THR A 156 -9.13 -21.60 0.63
CA THR A 156 -9.87 -21.99 1.83
C THR A 156 -11.35 -21.62 1.65
N PRO A 157 -12.31 -22.40 2.20
CA PRO A 157 -13.73 -22.07 2.12
C PRO A 157 -14.13 -20.86 2.99
N GLU A 158 -13.30 -20.48 3.96
CA GLU A 158 -13.50 -19.33 4.82
C GLU A 158 -13.46 -18.02 4.01
N CYS A 159 -14.49 -17.21 4.21
CA CYS A 159 -14.56 -15.86 3.70
C CYS A 159 -15.27 -15.01 4.76
N TRP A 160 -14.55 -14.05 5.32
CA TRP A 160 -15.06 -13.11 6.31
C TRP A 160 -15.83 -11.95 5.66
N GLY A 161 -15.81 -11.88 4.33
CA GLY A 161 -16.33 -10.73 3.57
C GLY A 161 -15.48 -9.49 3.81
N ARG A 162 -16.03 -8.31 3.54
CA ARG A 162 -15.26 -7.05 3.51
C ARG A 162 -15.48 -6.16 4.76
N ASN A 163 -16.18 -6.70 5.76
CA ASN A 163 -16.60 -6.00 6.97
C ASN A 163 -15.63 -6.24 8.16
N PHE A 164 -14.33 -6.30 7.90
CA PHE A 164 -13.31 -6.41 8.95
C PHE A 164 -12.03 -5.61 8.61
N HIS A 165 -11.29 -5.22 9.65
CA HIS A 165 -10.05 -4.43 9.51
C HIS A 165 -8.98 -4.93 10.48
N PHE A 166 -7.70 -4.90 10.07
CA PHE A 166 -6.58 -5.19 10.96
C PHE A 166 -6.18 -3.94 11.75
N GLN A 167 -6.59 -3.90 13.03
CA GLN A 167 -6.44 -2.73 13.89
C GLN A 167 -5.24 -2.84 14.84
N VAL A 168 -4.53 -1.72 15.05
CA VAL A 168 -3.61 -1.58 16.19
C VAL A 168 -4.42 -1.19 17.43
N VAL A 169 -4.34 -2.02 18.47
CA VAL A 169 -4.99 -1.78 19.76
C VAL A 169 -3.92 -1.44 20.80
N GLU A 170 -3.97 -0.22 21.33
CA GLU A 170 -3.05 0.24 22.39
C GLU A 170 -3.74 0.14 23.75
N LYS A 171 -2.95 -0.12 24.79
CA LYS A 171 -3.44 -0.10 26.17
C LYS A 171 -3.72 1.36 26.56
N LEU A 172 -4.93 1.61 27.06
CA LEU A 172 -5.32 2.88 27.68
C LEU A 172 -4.58 3.13 29.00
#